data_AF-A0A0Q0CID7-F1
#
_entry.id   AF-A0A0Q0CID7-F1
#
_cell.length_a   1.000
_cell.length_b   1.000
_cell.length_c   1.000
_cell.angle_alpha   90.00
_cell.angle_beta   90.00
_cell.angle_gamma   90.00
#
_symmetry.space_group_name_H-M   'P 1'
#
loop_
_entity.id
_entity.type
_entity.pdbx_description
1 polymer ?
#
loop_
_entity_poly.entity_id
_entity_poly.type
_entity_poly.pdbx_seq_one_letter_code
_entity_poly.pdbx_strand_id
1 'polypeptide(L)'
;MRNGSVLMLDSQRAIVVQMQDQHYLDLLPRDSAAALELGYFAGNMHWAVRFAGNTLQIPLNGPEADYLERLAPMLADGRVRRA
;
A
#
# COMPACT_ATOMS: atom_id res chain seq x y z
N MET A 1 18.42 9.61 7.31
CA MET A 1 18.38 8.75 8.51
C MET A 1 17.87 7.39 8.08
N ARG A 2 18.41 6.28 8.59
CA ARG A 2 18.03 4.91 8.18
C ARG A 2 17.39 4.18 9.36
N ASN A 3 16.62 3.12 9.08
CA ASN A 3 16.13 2.27 10.16
C ASN A 3 17.31 1.74 10.98
N GLY A 4 17.19 1.73 12.31
CA GLY A 4 18.29 1.40 13.21
C GLY A 4 19.32 2.51 13.43
N SER A 5 19.14 3.72 12.87
CA SER A 5 19.99 4.86 13.23
C SER A 5 19.88 5.19 14.72
N VAL A 6 21.00 5.29 15.42
CA VAL A 6 21.07 5.75 16.82
C VAL A 6 21.19 7.27 16.82
N LEU A 7 20.21 7.95 17.41
CA LEU A 7 20.18 9.42 17.49
C LEU A 7 20.83 9.93 18.78
N MET A 8 20.79 9.10 19.82
CA MET A 8 21.38 9.38 21.11
C MET A 8 21.74 8.06 21.78
N LEU A 9 22.90 8.04 22.42
CA LEU A 9 23.37 6.94 23.25
C LEU A 9 23.98 7.52 24.52
N ASP A 10 23.50 7.06 25.67
CA ASP A 10 24.11 7.30 26.98
C ASP A 10 24.33 5.97 27.72
N SER A 11 24.89 6.02 28.92
CA SER A 11 25.23 4.82 29.72
C SER A 11 24.02 4.03 30.23
N GLN A 12 22.80 4.52 30.05
CA GLN A 12 21.57 3.91 30.55
C GLN A 12 20.57 3.60 29.42
N ARG A 13 20.63 4.29 28.29
CA ARG A 13 19.65 4.14 27.20
C ARG A 13 20.18 4.58 25.83
N ALA A 14 19.45 4.14 24.81
CA ALA A 14 19.61 4.59 23.43
C ALA A 14 18.27 5.03 22.84
N ILE A 15 18.30 6.03 21.97
CA ILE A 15 17.18 6.39 21.09
C ILE A 15 17.51 5.89 19.69
N VAL A 16 16.68 4.98 19.20
CA VAL A 16 16.88 4.33 17.89
C VAL A 16 15.71 4.71 16.98
N VAL A 17 16.02 5.06 15.74
CA VAL A 17 15.01 5.22 14.69
C VAL A 17 14.46 3.84 14.36
N GLN A 18 13.19 3.60 14.68
CA GLN A 18 12.43 2.46 14.18
C GLN A 18 11.49 2.96 13.08
N MET A 19 11.80 2.61 11.83
CA MET A 19 10.84 2.82 10.74
C MET A 19 9.76 1.75 10.86
N GLN A 20 8.49 2.15 10.76
CA GLN A 20 7.42 1.17 10.58
C GLN A 20 7.57 0.54 9.20
N ASP A 21 7.43 -0.78 9.11
CA ASP A 21 7.34 -1.44 7.82
C ASP A 21 6.12 -0.88 7.08
N GLN A 22 6.36 -0.36 5.87
CA GLN A 22 5.28 0.15 5.04
C GLN A 22 4.38 -1.03 4.66
N HIS A 23 3.15 -1.03 5.16
CA HIS A 23 2.16 -2.02 4.76
C HIS A 23 1.57 -1.65 3.40
N TYR A 24 1.25 -2.66 2.60
CA TYR A 24 0.69 -2.51 1.28
C TYR A 24 -0.60 -3.33 1.17
N LEU A 25 -1.58 -2.77 0.45
CA LEU A 25 -2.71 -3.51 -0.07
C LEU A 25 -2.38 -3.97 -1.49
N ASP A 26 -2.34 -5.28 -1.68
CA ASP A 26 -1.96 -5.91 -2.94
C ASP A 26 -3.19 -6.33 -3.73
N LEU A 27 -3.29 -5.80 -4.96
CA LEU A 27 -4.44 -5.98 -5.82
C LEU A 27 -4.02 -6.60 -7.15
N LEU A 28 -4.61 -7.76 -7.46
CA LEU A 28 -4.46 -8.42 -8.75
C LEU A 28 -5.67 -8.12 -9.64
N PRO A 29 -5.52 -7.32 -10.71
CA PRO A 29 -6.56 -7.17 -11.72
C PRO A 29 -6.74 -8.46 -12.52
N ARG A 30 -7.97 -8.72 -12.96
CA ARG A 30 -8.32 -9.91 -13.75
C ARG A 30 -7.63 -9.93 -15.13
N ASP A 31 -7.54 -8.76 -15.76
CA ASP A 31 -7.06 -8.57 -17.13
C ASP A 31 -6.50 -7.15 -17.31
N SER A 32 -5.97 -6.85 -18.51
CA SER A 32 -5.34 -5.55 -18.81
C SER A 32 -6.32 -4.37 -18.77
N ALA A 33 -7.60 -4.59 -19.10
CA ALA A 33 -8.61 -3.54 -19.02
C ALA A 33 -8.91 -3.19 -17.56
N ALA A 34 -9.10 -4.21 -16.72
CA ALA A 34 -9.27 -4.04 -15.28
C ALA A 34 -8.02 -3.40 -14.62
N ALA A 35 -6.82 -3.71 -15.11
CA ALA A 35 -5.58 -3.07 -14.62
C ALA A 35 -5.55 -1.57 -14.93
N LEU A 36 -5.97 -1.17 -16.13
CA LEU A 36 -6.05 0.24 -16.53
C LEU A 36 -7.09 0.99 -15.68
N GLU A 37 -8.27 0.39 -15.50
CA GLU A 37 -9.32 0.96 -14.64
C GLU A 37 -8.86 1.11 -13.20
N LEU A 38 -8.17 0.10 -12.64
CA LEU A 38 -7.65 0.14 -11.28
C LEU A 38 -6.59 1.24 -11.12
N GLY A 39 -5.68 1.37 -12.08
CA GLY A 39 -4.67 2.44 -12.07
C GLY A 39 -5.29 3.82 -12.17
N TYR A 40 -6.29 4.00 -13.05
CA TYR A 40 -7.03 5.25 -13.18
C TYR A 40 -7.79 5.59 -11.89
N PHE A 41 -8.48 4.60 -11.30
CA PHE A 41 -9.19 4.77 -10.03
C PHE A 41 -8.24 5.17 -8.90
N ALA A 42 -7.12 4.47 -8.73
CA ALA A 42 -6.12 4.80 -7.72
C ALA A 42 -5.54 6.21 -7.91
N GLY A 43 -5.32 6.61 -9.18
CA GLY A 43 -4.91 7.97 -9.54
C GLY A 43 -5.93 9.03 -9.13
N ASN A 44 -7.22 8.81 -9.41
CA ASN A 44 -8.31 9.69 -8.99
C ASN A 44 -8.45 9.79 -7.46
N MET A 45 -8.12 8.72 -6.76
CA MET A 45 -8.09 8.69 -5.30
C MET A 45 -6.85 9.39 -4.71
N HIS A 46 -5.93 9.86 -5.55
CA HIS A 46 -4.63 10.40 -5.15
C HIS A 46 -3.79 9.42 -4.32
N TRP A 47 -3.94 8.12 -4.58
CA TRP A 47 -3.16 7.10 -3.91
C TRP A 47 -1.81 6.93 -4.60
N ALA A 48 -0.75 6.81 -3.80
CA ALA A 48 0.51 6.29 -4.30
C ALA A 48 0.30 4.83 -4.72
N VAL A 49 0.98 4.39 -5.77
CA VAL A 49 0.94 3.00 -6.24
C VAL A 49 2.33 2.54 -6.64
N ARG A 50 2.60 1.24 -6.48
CA ARG A 50 3.78 0.58 -7.03
C ARG A 50 3.33 -0.64 -7.82
N PHE A 51 4.01 -0.93 -8.92
CA PHE A 51 3.76 -2.12 -9.72
C PHE A 51 4.73 -3.23 -9.33
N ALA A 52 4.19 -4.43 -9.10
CA ALA A 52 4.96 -5.63 -8.78
C ALA A 52 4.45 -6.79 -9.64
N GLY A 53 5.07 -6.97 -10.80
CA GLY A 53 4.61 -7.93 -11.81
C GLY A 53 3.20 -7.58 -12.26
N ASN A 54 2.26 -8.49 -12.01
CA ASN A 54 0.85 -8.30 -12.38
C ASN A 54 0.01 -7.65 -11.27
N THR A 55 0.62 -7.34 -10.12
CA THR A 55 -0.06 -6.76 -8.96
C THR A 55 0.17 -5.26 -8.89
N LEU A 56 -0.87 -4.52 -8.50
CA LEU A 56 -0.78 -3.11 -8.12
C LEU A 56 -0.83 -3.03 -6.58
N GLN A 57 0.20 -2.45 -5.98
CA GLN A 57 0.32 -2.36 -4.53
C GLN A 57 0.13 -0.91 -4.07
N ILE A 58 -0.76 -0.72 -3.10
CA ILE A 58 -1.10 0.59 -2.53
C ILE A 58 -0.51 0.66 -1.12
N PRO A 59 0.44 1.55 -0.83
CA PRO A 59 0.91 1.75 0.54
C PRO A 59 -0.25 2.28 1.40
N LEU A 60 -0.50 1.60 2.51
CA LEU A 60 -1.54 1.96 3.46
C LEU A 60 -1.05 3.11 4.35
N ASN A 61 -1.79 4.21 4.35
CA ASN A 61 -1.58 5.38 5.21
C ASN A 61 -2.73 5.53 6.22
N GLY A 62 -3.26 4.40 6.68
CA GLY A 62 -4.46 4.32 7.52
C GLY A 62 -5.03 2.90 7.55
N PRO A 63 -6.25 2.72 8.08
CA PRO A 63 -6.93 1.43 8.11
C PRO A 63 -7.15 0.88 6.70
N GLU A 64 -6.83 -0.40 6.49
CA GLU A 64 -7.07 -1.08 5.21
C GLU A 64 -8.56 -1.07 4.81
N ALA A 65 -9.47 -1.11 5.79
CA ALA A 65 -10.91 -1.10 5.57
C ALA A 65 -11.37 0.11 4.74
N ASP A 66 -10.79 1.29 4.96
CA ASP A 66 -11.14 2.52 4.23
C ASP A 66 -10.80 2.42 2.74
N TYR A 67 -9.74 1.67 2.40
CA TYR A 67 -9.36 1.40 1.02
C TYR A 67 -10.30 0.35 0.41
N LEU A 68 -10.59 -0.73 1.15
CA LEU A 68 -11.48 -1.80 0.70
C LEU A 68 -12.91 -1.31 0.46
N GLU A 69 -13.42 -0.38 1.27
CA GLU A 69 -14.74 0.22 1.06
C GLU A 69 -14.82 0.93 -0.30
N ARG A 70 -13.77 1.67 -0.66
CA ARG A 70 -13.70 2.40 -1.95
C ARG A 70 -13.49 1.46 -3.13
N LEU A 71 -12.78 0.36 -2.93
CA LEU A 71 -12.53 -0.67 -3.93
C LEU A 71 -13.68 -1.68 -4.05
N ALA A 72 -14.66 -1.64 -3.14
CA ALA A 72 -15.75 -2.61 -3.04
C ALA A 72 -16.46 -2.88 -4.38
N PRO A 73 -16.75 -1.89 -5.25
CA PRO A 73 -17.37 -2.16 -6.55
C PRO A 73 -16.51 -3.02 -7.47
N MET A 74 -15.19 -2.77 -7.53
CA MET A 74 -14.25 -3.51 -8.38
C MET A 74 -13.93 -4.90 -7.83
N LEU A 75 -14.03 -5.06 -6.50
CA LEU A 75 -13.92 -6.35 -5.82
C LEU A 75 -15.19 -7.19 -6.05
N ALA A 76 -16.37 -6.57 -5.97
CA ALA A 76 -17.65 -7.25 -6.08
C ALA A 76 -17.92 -7.81 -7.49
N ASP A 77 -17.52 -7.10 -8.54
CA ASP A 77 -17.66 -7.56 -9.93
C ASP A 77 -16.47 -8.39 -10.44
N GLY A 78 -15.49 -8.65 -9.58
CA GLY A 78 -14.33 -9.49 -9.88
C GLY A 78 -13.36 -8.87 -10.88
N ARG A 79 -13.41 -7.56 -11.14
CA ARG A 79 -12.35 -6.86 -11.88
C ARG A 79 -11.02 -6.96 -11.16
N VAL A 80 -11.04 -6.96 -9.83
CA VAL A 80 -9.84 -7.00 -9.00
C VAL A 80 -10.04 -7.99 -7.86
N ARG A 81 -8.97 -8.67 -7.45
CA ARG A 81 -8.94 -9.51 -6.24
C ARG A 81 -7.74 -9.17 -5.38
N ARG A 82 -7.83 -9.48 -4.09
CA ARG A 82 -6.67 -9.43 -3.20
C ARG A 82 -5.66 -10.51 -3.62
N ALA A 83 -4.38 -10.15 -3.64
CA ALA A 83 -3.29 -11.05 -4.00
C ALA A 83 -2.86 -11.92 -2.80
#